data_AF-A0A7J6CNE1-F1
#
_entry.id   AF-A0A7J6CNE1-F1
#
_cell.length_a   1.000
_cell.length_b   1.000
_cell.length_c   1.000
_cell.angle_alpha   90.00
_cell.angle_beta   90.00
_cell.angle_gamma   90.00
#
_symmetry.space_group_name_H-M   'P 1'
#
loop_
_entity.id
_entity.type
_entity.pdbx_description
1 polymer ?
#
loop_
_entity_poly.entity_id
_entity_poly.type
_entity_poly.pdbx_seq_one_letter_code
_entity_poly.pdbx_strand_id
1 'polypeptide(L)'
;MMACNGQEEEFEREPARPDERGARHSSRASDCSMTDNVRRVVSKDGHSNVKIDNVEGMVKLFLHDIWTTVVDMKWRYKITLFASTFITTWFVFGVVFYLIGLRNGDFHADLSSNHTPCVLNVDSLTGAYLFSLETQTTIGYGFRYISEECPLAIATLVLQLVVTGLAEIFVTGAFLAKLARPKKRAGSIRFSLSAVVCERGGVRCLMVRVANMRNSLLIQCQLSGKLLSSHVTQEGEKSLVHQTAVDFQLDSSGECPFLLLPLTFYHVLDERSPLRSLTAENLPKQDLELLVTLNGTMESTAATCQSRTSYLPQEILWGCEFRPVLTHTASGRLTTDFSCFDKVQACSDLPMIHSNTEKLQLEEEYRRE
;
A
#
# COMPACT_ATOMS: atom_id res chain seq x y z
N MET A 1 -83.77 11.23 27.39
CA MET A 1 -82.73 10.21 27.14
C MET A 1 -81.51 10.63 27.95
N MET A 2 -81.08 9.82 28.93
CA MET A 2 -80.31 10.32 30.07
C MET A 2 -79.49 9.19 30.73
N ALA A 3 -78.20 9.43 31.01
CA ALA A 3 -77.25 8.69 31.89
C ALA A 3 -76.96 7.19 31.56
N CYS A 4 -75.77 6.60 31.77
CA CYS A 4 -74.80 6.74 32.88
C CYS A 4 -73.34 6.32 32.50
N ASN A 5 -72.37 6.61 33.39
CA ASN A 5 -70.93 6.27 33.33
C ASN A 5 -70.57 4.94 34.04
N GLY A 6 -69.32 4.46 33.92
CA GLY A 6 -68.70 3.56 34.92
C GLY A 6 -67.38 2.86 34.51
N GLN A 7 -66.46 2.69 35.46
CA GLN A 7 -65.16 1.97 35.38
C GLN A 7 -65.10 0.88 36.50
N GLU A 8 -64.00 0.26 37.00
CA GLU A 8 -62.53 0.43 36.93
C GLU A 8 -61.83 -0.88 37.41
N GLU A 9 -60.55 -1.13 37.04
CA GLU A 9 -59.57 -2.08 37.69
C GLU A 9 -59.91 -3.62 37.75
N GLU A 10 -59.02 -4.62 38.00
CA GLU A 10 -57.74 -4.71 38.76
C GLU A 10 -56.82 -5.94 38.35
N PHE A 11 -55.48 -5.79 38.50
CA PHE A 11 -54.39 -6.71 38.96
C PHE A 11 -53.97 -8.13 38.41
N GLU A 12 -52.81 -8.17 37.70
CA GLU A 12 -51.53 -8.92 37.90
C GLU A 12 -51.36 -10.38 38.48
N ARG A 13 -50.62 -11.28 37.76
CA ARG A 13 -49.36 -11.98 38.24
C ARG A 13 -48.62 -12.94 37.26
N GLU A 14 -47.30 -13.10 37.51
CA GLU A 14 -46.21 -13.83 36.79
C GLU A 14 -45.91 -15.26 37.40
N PRO A 15 -44.82 -16.01 37.09
CA PRO A 15 -44.29 -16.58 35.82
C PRO A 15 -44.12 -18.13 35.89
N ALA A 16 -43.58 -18.79 34.84
CA ALA A 16 -43.23 -20.22 34.81
C ALA A 16 -41.72 -20.51 34.66
N ARG A 17 -41.24 -21.66 35.19
CA ARG A 17 -39.83 -22.12 35.21
C ARG A 17 -39.56 -23.30 34.24
N PRO A 18 -38.28 -23.63 33.94
CA PRO A 18 -37.88 -24.37 32.72
C PRO A 18 -37.73 -25.89 32.90
N ASP A 19 -37.48 -26.59 31.79
CA ASP A 19 -37.14 -28.01 31.71
C ASP A 19 -35.78 -28.24 31.01
N GLU A 20 -35.13 -29.38 31.29
CA GLU A 20 -33.74 -29.71 30.90
C GLU A 20 -33.61 -30.88 29.92
N ARG A 21 -32.46 -30.90 29.22
CA ARG A 21 -31.81 -31.96 28.39
C ARG A 21 -31.87 -31.68 26.87
N GLY A 22 -30.77 -31.83 26.11
CA GLY A 22 -29.42 -32.25 26.51
C GLY A 22 -28.37 -32.15 25.38
N ALA A 23 -27.11 -32.35 25.77
CA ALA A 23 -25.85 -32.17 25.05
C ALA A 23 -25.79 -32.41 23.51
N ARG A 24 -25.12 -31.48 22.82
CA ARG A 24 -24.05 -31.80 21.85
C ARG A 24 -22.88 -30.83 22.01
N HIS A 25 -21.66 -31.38 22.20
CA HIS A 25 -20.44 -30.58 22.16
C HIS A 25 -20.20 -30.03 20.75
N SER A 26 -19.90 -28.73 20.68
CA SER A 26 -19.17 -28.13 19.55
C SER A 26 -18.01 -27.35 20.13
N SER A 27 -16.84 -27.99 20.17
CA SER A 27 -15.57 -27.36 20.53
C SER A 27 -15.14 -26.42 19.40
N ARG A 28 -15.73 -25.23 19.32
CA ARG A 28 -15.11 -24.12 18.59
C ARG A 28 -13.86 -23.73 19.35
N ALA A 29 -12.71 -24.11 18.80
CA ALA A 29 -11.43 -23.55 19.22
C ALA A 29 -11.55 -22.02 19.15
N SER A 30 -11.44 -21.38 20.31
CA SER A 30 -11.23 -19.95 20.41
C SER A 30 -9.91 -19.65 19.74
N ASP A 31 -9.99 -19.09 18.53
CA ASP A 31 -8.85 -18.61 17.75
C ASP A 31 -8.25 -17.42 18.52
N CYS A 32 -7.35 -17.73 19.44
CA CYS A 32 -6.79 -16.78 20.39
C CYS A 32 -5.71 -15.97 19.66
N SER A 33 -6.14 -14.98 18.88
CA SER A 33 -5.27 -13.96 18.33
C SER A 33 -4.75 -13.06 19.44
N MET A 34 -3.80 -13.60 20.24
CA MET A 34 -2.87 -12.81 21.03
C MET A 34 -1.92 -12.06 20.09
N THR A 35 -2.46 -11.13 19.30
CA THR A 35 -1.70 -10.00 18.81
C THR A 35 -1.43 -9.10 20.00
N ASP A 36 -0.42 -9.48 20.78
CA ASP A 36 0.17 -8.61 21.76
C ASP A 36 0.51 -7.28 21.06
N ASN A 37 0.22 -6.17 21.74
CA ASN A 37 0.06 -4.86 21.10
C ASN A 37 1.43 -4.18 20.84
N VAL A 38 2.35 -4.93 20.24
CA VAL A 38 3.73 -4.54 19.97
C VAL A 38 3.74 -3.40 18.97
N ARG A 39 4.24 -2.24 19.42
CA ARG A 39 4.38 -1.07 18.57
C ARG A 39 5.37 -1.38 17.46
N ARG A 40 4.94 -1.16 16.22
CA ARG A 40 5.70 -1.45 15.00
C ARG A 40 5.61 -0.26 14.06
N VAL A 41 6.75 0.25 13.62
CA VAL A 41 6.91 1.43 12.74
C VAL A 41 6.53 1.10 11.30
N VAL A 42 6.86 -0.10 10.81
CA VAL A 42 6.55 -0.56 9.44
C VAL A 42 5.87 -1.93 9.48
N SER A 43 4.70 -2.09 8.84
CA SER A 43 3.99 -3.38 8.72
C SER A 43 4.83 -4.44 7.98
N LYS A 44 4.48 -5.72 8.14
CA LYS A 44 5.09 -6.81 7.34
C LYS A 44 4.93 -6.58 5.83
N ASP A 45 3.84 -5.94 5.41
CA ASP A 45 3.55 -5.55 4.02
C ASP A 45 4.24 -4.24 3.57
N GLY A 46 5.08 -3.63 4.41
CA GLY A 46 5.85 -2.43 4.07
C GLY A 46 5.11 -1.09 4.18
N HIS A 47 3.92 -1.08 4.80
CA HIS A 47 3.18 0.15 5.12
C HIS A 47 3.76 0.82 6.37
N SER A 48 3.91 2.14 6.36
CA SER A 48 4.30 2.86 7.57
C SER A 48 3.09 3.05 8.48
N ASN A 49 3.27 2.76 9.77
CA ASN A 49 2.28 2.98 10.83
C ASN A 49 2.46 4.35 11.52
N VAL A 50 3.42 5.17 11.05
CA VAL A 50 3.67 6.50 11.60
C VAL A 50 2.60 7.47 11.11
N LYS A 51 1.88 8.11 12.04
CA LYS A 51 1.01 9.25 11.75
C LYS A 51 1.83 10.53 11.89
N ILE A 52 1.82 11.36 10.86
CA ILE A 52 2.33 12.72 10.91
C ILE A 52 1.16 13.61 11.34
N ASP A 53 1.34 14.37 12.41
CA ASP A 53 0.32 15.25 12.99
C ASP A 53 0.84 16.70 13.08
N ASN A 54 -0.06 17.67 13.17
CA ASN A 54 0.22 19.10 13.34
C ASN A 54 1.27 19.70 12.37
N VAL A 55 1.20 19.36 11.07
CA VAL A 55 1.97 20.07 10.03
C VAL A 55 1.23 21.34 9.63
N GLU A 56 1.67 22.49 10.17
CA GLU A 56 1.15 23.79 9.74
C GLU A 56 1.34 23.98 8.22
N GLY A 57 0.31 24.51 7.55
CA GLY A 57 0.36 24.75 6.10
C GLY A 57 0.36 23.50 5.21
N MET A 58 0.06 22.30 5.73
CA MET A 58 0.00 21.06 4.92
C MET A 58 -0.83 21.20 3.63
N VAL A 59 -1.99 21.88 3.70
CA VAL A 59 -2.84 22.18 2.53
C VAL A 59 -2.14 23.09 1.52
N LYS A 60 -1.37 24.09 1.99
CA LYS A 60 -0.59 24.99 1.13
C LYS A 60 0.55 24.24 0.43
N LEU A 61 1.17 23.25 1.09
CA LEU A 61 2.15 22.37 0.47
C LEU A 61 1.53 21.56 -0.69
N PHE A 62 0.41 20.87 -0.44
CA PHE A 62 -0.29 20.09 -1.48
C PHE A 62 -0.82 20.96 -2.63
N LEU A 63 -1.25 22.19 -2.36
CA LEU A 63 -1.68 23.14 -3.39
C LEU A 63 -0.52 23.77 -4.18
N HIS A 64 0.70 23.80 -3.63
CA HIS A 64 1.88 24.24 -4.38
C HIS A 64 2.40 23.12 -5.30
N ASP A 65 2.21 21.86 -4.93
CA ASP A 65 2.54 20.69 -5.76
C ASP A 65 1.28 19.94 -6.23
N ILE A 66 0.49 20.63 -7.05
CA ILE A 66 -0.74 20.09 -7.64
C ILE A 66 -0.45 18.84 -8.47
N TRP A 67 0.68 18.79 -9.18
CA TRP A 67 1.03 17.68 -10.05
C TRP A 67 1.27 16.39 -9.26
N THR A 68 2.15 16.37 -8.25
CA THR A 68 2.36 15.13 -7.49
C THR A 68 1.11 14.75 -6.71
N THR A 69 0.38 15.72 -6.15
CA THR A 69 -0.89 15.51 -5.46
C THR A 69 -1.91 14.79 -6.37
N VAL A 70 -2.18 15.31 -7.57
CA VAL A 70 -3.09 14.68 -8.55
C VAL A 70 -2.55 13.33 -9.01
N VAL A 71 -1.25 13.15 -9.19
CA VAL A 71 -0.66 11.85 -9.57
C VAL A 71 -0.83 10.82 -8.44
N ASP A 72 -0.66 11.18 -7.17
CA ASP A 72 -0.72 10.24 -6.04
C ASP A 72 -2.12 9.96 -5.49
N MET A 73 -3.09 10.86 -5.67
CA MET A 73 -4.52 10.66 -5.34
C MET A 73 -5.03 9.25 -5.70
N LYS A 74 -5.82 8.64 -4.80
CA LYS A 74 -6.42 7.31 -5.04
C LYS A 74 -7.31 7.34 -6.29
N TRP A 75 -7.38 6.22 -7.02
CA TRP A 75 -8.13 6.11 -8.28
C TRP A 75 -9.57 6.63 -8.20
N ARG A 76 -10.29 6.33 -7.11
CA ARG A 76 -11.66 6.84 -6.89
C ARG A 76 -11.70 8.37 -6.94
N TYR A 77 -10.89 9.05 -6.11
CA TYR A 77 -10.82 10.51 -6.08
C TYR A 77 -10.31 11.11 -7.40
N LYS A 78 -9.37 10.46 -8.10
CA LYS A 78 -8.90 10.89 -9.41
C LYS A 78 -10.01 10.88 -10.46
N ILE A 79 -10.77 9.79 -10.55
CA ILE A 79 -11.88 9.65 -11.49
C ILE A 79 -12.99 10.66 -11.16
N THR A 80 -13.35 10.80 -9.88
CA THR A 80 -14.35 11.79 -9.42
C THR A 80 -13.90 13.22 -9.71
N LEU A 81 -12.63 13.57 -9.46
CA LEU A 81 -12.07 14.89 -9.74
C LEU A 81 -12.24 15.24 -11.22
N PHE A 82 -11.76 14.39 -12.12
CA PHE A 82 -11.82 14.67 -13.56
C PHE A 82 -13.25 14.65 -14.10
N ALA A 83 -14.11 13.71 -13.67
CA ALA A 83 -15.52 13.72 -14.05
C ALA A 83 -16.23 15.01 -13.59
N SER A 84 -15.97 15.46 -12.37
CA SER A 84 -16.47 16.74 -11.86
C SER A 84 -15.95 17.91 -12.68
N THR A 85 -14.64 17.95 -13.00
CA THR A 85 -14.05 19.01 -13.83
C THR A 85 -14.73 19.10 -15.20
N PHE A 86 -14.90 17.97 -15.90
CA PHE A 86 -15.55 17.95 -17.21
C PHE A 86 -17.00 18.46 -17.14
N ILE A 87 -17.82 17.92 -16.23
CA ILE A 87 -19.22 18.35 -16.03
C ILE A 87 -19.29 19.85 -15.69
N THR A 88 -18.41 20.35 -14.83
CA THR A 88 -18.34 21.77 -14.49
C THR A 88 -17.96 22.61 -15.71
N THR A 89 -16.98 22.20 -16.52
CA THR A 89 -16.61 22.94 -17.75
C THR A 89 -17.73 22.96 -18.78
N TRP A 90 -18.43 21.83 -19.01
CA TRP A 90 -19.59 21.77 -19.91
C TRP A 90 -20.69 22.72 -19.45
N PHE A 91 -20.95 22.78 -18.14
CA PHE A 91 -21.92 23.69 -17.55
C PHE A 91 -21.50 25.17 -17.67
N VAL A 92 -20.25 25.51 -17.36
CA VAL A 92 -19.75 26.88 -17.44
C VAL A 92 -19.82 27.40 -18.88
N PHE A 93 -19.32 26.66 -19.86
CA PHE A 93 -19.42 27.08 -21.27
C PHE A 93 -20.87 27.07 -21.77
N GLY A 94 -21.71 26.13 -21.33
CA GLY A 94 -23.15 26.13 -21.61
C GLY A 94 -23.86 27.38 -21.08
N VAL A 95 -23.53 27.84 -19.87
CA VAL A 95 -24.01 29.11 -19.32
C VAL A 95 -23.49 30.30 -20.14
N VAL A 96 -22.23 30.30 -20.58
CA VAL A 96 -21.70 31.38 -21.44
C VAL A 96 -22.45 31.44 -22.77
N PHE A 97 -22.67 30.32 -23.47
CA PHE A 97 -23.47 30.31 -24.71
C PHE A 97 -24.92 30.74 -24.47
N TYR A 98 -25.54 30.31 -23.35
CA TYR A 98 -26.87 30.76 -22.97
C TYR A 98 -26.92 32.28 -22.73
N LEU A 99 -25.93 32.86 -22.07
CA LEU A 99 -25.83 34.31 -21.87
C LEU A 99 -25.56 35.08 -23.18
N ILE A 100 -24.83 34.50 -24.13
CA ILE A 100 -24.64 35.07 -25.47
C ILE A 100 -25.97 35.12 -26.22
N GLY A 101 -26.72 34.01 -26.26
CA GLY A 101 -28.06 33.98 -26.89
C GLY A 101 -29.05 34.93 -26.21
N LEU A 102 -29.01 35.02 -24.88
CA LEU A 102 -29.87 35.94 -24.13
C LEU A 102 -29.55 37.41 -24.43
N ARG A 103 -28.27 37.74 -24.63
CA ARG A 103 -27.84 39.08 -25.04
C ARG A 103 -28.17 39.39 -26.51
N ASN A 104 -28.16 38.39 -27.38
CA ASN A 104 -28.53 38.54 -28.79
C ASN A 104 -30.06 38.63 -28.98
N GLY A 105 -30.84 38.10 -28.04
CA GLY A 105 -32.30 38.08 -28.08
C GLY A 105 -32.92 36.76 -28.55
N ASP A 106 -32.11 35.70 -28.66
CA ASP A 106 -32.45 34.41 -29.29
C ASP A 106 -33.64 33.67 -28.64
N PHE A 107 -34.02 34.05 -27.42
CA PHE A 107 -35.09 33.41 -26.64
C PHE A 107 -36.41 34.22 -26.56
N HIS A 108 -36.52 35.36 -27.26
CA HIS A 108 -37.77 36.14 -27.27
C HIS A 108 -38.85 35.47 -28.13
N ALA A 109 -40.13 35.60 -27.76
CA ALA A 109 -41.23 34.96 -28.51
C ALA A 109 -41.47 35.60 -29.89
N ASP A 110 -41.16 36.90 -30.03
CA ASP A 110 -41.32 37.67 -31.26
C ASP A 110 -39.97 37.80 -32.01
N LEU A 111 -39.40 36.67 -32.49
CA LEU A 111 -38.32 36.75 -33.48
C LEU A 111 -38.86 37.45 -34.73
N SER A 112 -38.41 38.68 -34.98
CA SER A 112 -38.59 39.30 -36.28
C SER A 112 -38.00 38.41 -37.38
N SER A 113 -38.58 38.42 -38.58
CA SER A 113 -38.16 37.55 -39.69
C SER A 113 -36.71 37.70 -40.15
N ASN A 114 -35.99 38.70 -39.63
CA ASN A 114 -34.59 39.00 -39.91
C ASN A 114 -33.65 38.66 -38.73
N HIS A 115 -34.15 38.05 -37.64
CA HIS A 115 -33.30 37.68 -36.50
C HIS A 115 -32.62 36.33 -36.72
N THR A 116 -31.29 36.34 -36.76
CA THR A 116 -30.45 35.15 -36.86
C THR A 116 -29.86 34.81 -35.49
N PRO A 117 -30.22 33.64 -34.89
CA PRO A 117 -29.70 33.28 -33.58
C PRO A 117 -28.20 32.93 -33.62
N CYS A 118 -27.49 33.17 -32.52
CA CYS A 118 -26.05 32.90 -32.42
C CYS A 118 -25.73 31.40 -32.43
N VAL A 119 -26.61 30.59 -31.84
CA VAL A 119 -26.54 29.12 -31.85
C VAL A 119 -27.91 28.58 -32.21
N LEU A 120 -28.00 27.83 -33.30
CA LEU A 120 -29.26 27.28 -33.78
C LEU A 120 -29.72 26.09 -32.93
N ASN A 121 -31.05 25.97 -32.76
CA ASN A 121 -31.72 24.92 -31.99
C ASN A 121 -31.31 24.85 -30.50
N VAL A 122 -31.08 26.02 -29.91
CA VAL A 122 -30.81 26.22 -28.49
C VAL A 122 -31.87 27.17 -27.92
N ASP A 123 -32.94 26.59 -27.37
CA ASP A 123 -34.11 27.34 -26.83
C ASP A 123 -34.11 27.41 -25.29
N SER A 124 -33.14 26.76 -24.64
CA SER A 124 -33.06 26.63 -23.17
C SER A 124 -31.62 26.45 -22.68
N LEU A 125 -31.41 26.66 -21.37
CA LEU A 125 -30.13 26.38 -20.72
C LEU A 125 -29.69 24.92 -20.90
N THR A 126 -30.65 23.98 -20.91
CA THR A 126 -30.38 22.55 -21.20
C THR A 126 -29.88 22.36 -22.63
N GLY A 127 -30.46 23.08 -23.61
CA GLY A 127 -29.99 23.09 -24.99
C GLY A 127 -28.56 23.65 -25.11
N ALA A 128 -28.25 24.73 -24.39
CA ALA A 128 -26.92 25.34 -24.38
C ALA A 128 -25.86 24.46 -23.69
N TYR A 129 -26.25 23.77 -22.61
CA TYR A 129 -25.42 22.74 -21.97
C TYR A 129 -25.12 21.57 -22.91
N LEU A 130 -26.14 21.07 -23.63
CA LEU A 130 -25.94 20.00 -24.62
C LEU A 130 -25.04 20.45 -25.77
N PHE A 131 -25.24 21.65 -26.33
CA PHE A 131 -24.35 22.23 -27.33
C PHE A 131 -22.89 22.33 -26.83
N SER A 132 -22.69 22.83 -25.62
CA SER A 132 -21.37 22.92 -24.98
C SER A 132 -20.72 21.55 -24.78
N LEU A 133 -21.50 20.54 -24.37
CA LEU A 133 -21.03 19.16 -24.26
C LEU A 133 -20.64 18.59 -25.62
N GLU A 134 -21.53 18.67 -26.61
CA GLU A 134 -21.33 18.19 -27.99
C GLU A 134 -20.08 18.79 -28.64
N THR A 135 -19.82 20.08 -28.36
CA THR A 135 -18.65 20.83 -28.81
C THR A 135 -17.39 20.36 -28.10
N GLN A 136 -17.41 20.33 -26.75
CA GLN A 136 -16.24 20.00 -25.94
C GLN A 136 -15.78 18.56 -26.11
N THR A 137 -16.69 17.60 -26.25
CA THR A 137 -16.35 16.18 -26.49
C THR A 137 -16.15 15.87 -27.97
N THR A 138 -16.18 16.88 -28.84
CA THR A 138 -16.08 16.77 -30.32
C THR A 138 -17.04 15.75 -30.92
N ILE A 139 -18.21 15.55 -30.31
CA ILE A 139 -19.27 14.67 -30.82
C ILE A 139 -20.01 15.34 -31.98
N GLY A 140 -20.33 16.63 -31.82
CA GLY A 140 -20.92 17.48 -32.85
C GLY A 140 -22.05 16.82 -33.67
N TYR A 141 -23.19 16.53 -33.04
CA TYR A 141 -24.32 15.86 -33.73
C TYR A 141 -24.88 16.67 -34.92
N GLY A 142 -24.52 17.95 -35.06
CA GLY A 142 -24.91 18.84 -36.15
C GLY A 142 -26.32 19.43 -36.02
N PHE A 143 -27.13 18.95 -35.08
CA PHE A 143 -28.43 19.55 -34.76
C PHE A 143 -28.29 20.94 -34.15
N ARG A 144 -27.25 21.17 -33.33
CA ARG A 144 -26.91 22.48 -32.75
C ARG A 144 -25.59 22.96 -33.33
N TYR A 145 -25.58 24.18 -33.86
CA TYR A 145 -24.40 24.76 -34.49
C TYR A 145 -24.41 26.29 -34.39
N ILE A 146 -23.22 26.89 -34.43
CA ILE A 146 -23.01 28.34 -34.37
C ILE A 146 -23.27 28.97 -35.74
N SER A 147 -23.88 30.14 -35.76
CA SER A 147 -24.01 31.00 -36.95
C SER A 147 -22.81 31.93 -37.12
N GLU A 148 -22.58 32.40 -38.35
CA GLU A 148 -21.50 33.33 -38.67
C GLU A 148 -21.73 34.78 -38.18
N GLU A 149 -22.94 35.07 -37.71
CA GLU A 149 -23.44 36.40 -37.30
C GLU A 149 -22.91 36.86 -35.94
N CYS A 150 -22.45 35.94 -35.09
CA CYS A 150 -22.05 36.22 -33.71
C CYS A 150 -20.55 35.95 -33.45
N PRO A 151 -19.65 36.92 -33.71
CA PRO A 151 -18.21 36.78 -33.44
C PRO A 151 -17.88 36.38 -32.00
N LEU A 152 -18.70 36.79 -31.03
CA LEU A 152 -18.53 36.40 -29.62
C LEU A 152 -18.79 34.90 -29.39
N ALA A 153 -19.74 34.29 -30.11
CA ALA A 153 -20.00 32.84 -30.05
C ALA A 153 -18.82 32.07 -30.66
N ILE A 154 -18.30 32.53 -31.81
CA ILE A 154 -17.12 31.97 -32.48
C ILE A 154 -15.88 32.07 -31.57
N ALA A 155 -15.64 33.23 -30.96
CA ALA A 155 -14.52 33.41 -30.01
C ALA A 155 -14.66 32.51 -28.77
N THR A 156 -15.88 32.32 -28.27
CA THR A 156 -16.17 31.41 -27.14
C THR A 156 -15.91 29.95 -27.51
N LEU A 157 -16.32 29.52 -28.71
CA LEU A 157 -16.01 28.21 -29.27
C LEU A 157 -14.49 27.97 -29.34
N VAL A 158 -13.73 28.91 -29.91
CA VAL A 158 -12.27 28.79 -30.00
C VAL A 158 -11.63 28.69 -28.61
N LEU A 159 -12.06 29.53 -27.66
CA LEU A 159 -11.60 29.48 -26.28
C LEU A 159 -11.92 28.12 -25.62
N GLN A 160 -13.13 27.59 -25.83
CA GLN A 160 -13.55 26.29 -25.31
C GLN A 160 -12.65 25.16 -25.84
N LEU A 161 -12.36 25.14 -27.14
CA LEU A 161 -11.48 24.13 -27.76
C LEU A 161 -10.06 24.20 -27.19
N VAL A 162 -9.50 25.40 -27.02
CA VAL A 162 -8.16 25.58 -26.43
C VAL A 162 -8.11 25.11 -24.97
N VAL A 163 -9.08 25.51 -24.14
CA VAL A 163 -9.16 25.09 -22.73
C VAL A 163 -9.35 23.58 -22.61
N THR A 164 -10.14 22.99 -23.51
CA THR A 164 -10.38 21.54 -23.56
C THR A 164 -9.11 20.77 -23.88
N GLY A 165 -8.40 21.13 -24.96
CA GLY A 165 -7.16 20.44 -25.33
C GLY A 165 -6.10 20.49 -24.22
N LEU A 166 -5.96 21.63 -23.53
CA LEU A 166 -5.08 21.75 -22.36
C LEU A 166 -5.51 20.83 -21.20
N ALA A 167 -6.81 20.74 -20.93
CA ALA A 167 -7.35 19.85 -19.89
C ALA A 167 -7.15 18.36 -20.26
N GLU A 168 -7.38 17.97 -21.51
CA GLU A 168 -7.18 16.60 -21.99
C GLU A 168 -5.71 16.15 -21.93
N ILE A 169 -4.77 17.03 -22.28
CA ILE A 169 -3.33 16.79 -22.12
C ILE A 169 -3.00 16.55 -20.63
N PHE A 170 -3.52 17.40 -19.73
CA PHE A 170 -3.29 17.26 -18.29
C PHE A 170 -3.88 15.96 -17.73
N VAL A 171 -5.13 15.62 -18.09
CA VAL A 171 -5.79 14.38 -17.69
C VAL A 171 -4.99 13.17 -18.18
N THR A 172 -4.68 13.12 -19.48
CA THR A 172 -3.95 12.01 -20.11
C THR A 172 -2.57 11.82 -19.50
N GLY A 173 -1.82 12.91 -19.31
CA GLY A 173 -0.53 12.90 -18.63
C GLY A 173 -0.63 12.38 -17.19
N ALA A 174 -1.62 12.86 -16.42
CA ALA A 174 -1.83 12.44 -15.02
C ALA A 174 -2.32 10.98 -14.88
N PHE A 175 -3.02 10.45 -15.89
CA PHE A 175 -3.37 9.02 -15.98
C PHE A 175 -2.13 8.17 -16.30
N LEU A 176 -1.41 8.51 -17.37
CA LEU A 176 -0.22 7.78 -17.82
C LEU A 176 0.87 7.77 -16.74
N ALA A 177 1.16 8.92 -16.11
CA ALA A 177 2.11 9.03 -15.02
C ALA A 177 1.72 8.16 -13.81
N LYS A 178 0.41 7.99 -13.52
CA LYS A 178 -0.04 7.10 -12.43
C LYS A 178 0.02 5.62 -12.81
N LEU A 179 -0.26 5.28 -14.07
CA LEU A 179 -0.17 3.91 -14.58
C LEU A 179 1.28 3.42 -14.66
N ALA A 180 2.21 4.31 -15.00
CA ALA A 180 3.65 4.03 -15.04
C ALA A 180 4.27 3.79 -13.65
N ARG A 181 3.63 4.21 -12.54
CA ARG A 181 4.18 4.04 -11.19
C ARG A 181 4.20 2.56 -10.76
N PRO A 182 5.37 2.00 -10.36
CA PRO A 182 5.51 0.59 -10.02
C PRO A 182 4.96 0.18 -8.65
N LYS A 183 3.99 0.91 -8.09
CA LYS A 183 3.48 0.66 -6.73
C LYS A 183 2.88 -0.75 -6.56
N LYS A 184 2.28 -1.32 -7.61
CA LYS A 184 1.82 -2.71 -7.61
C LYS A 184 2.95 -3.75 -7.74
N ARG A 185 4.15 -3.35 -8.19
CA ARG A 185 5.29 -4.25 -8.35
C ARG A 185 5.96 -4.60 -7.03
N ALA A 186 6.04 -3.65 -6.09
CA ALA A 186 6.60 -3.91 -4.76
C ALA A 186 5.92 -5.09 -4.05
N GLY A 187 4.60 -5.23 -4.22
CA GLY A 187 3.81 -6.35 -3.68
C GLY A 187 3.99 -7.70 -4.39
N SER A 188 4.73 -7.77 -5.50
CA SER A 188 5.16 -9.06 -6.10
C SER A 188 6.52 -9.51 -5.58
N ILE A 189 7.13 -8.78 -4.64
CA ILE A 189 8.37 -9.12 -3.97
C ILE A 189 7.98 -9.61 -2.58
N ARG A 190 8.26 -10.89 -2.29
CA ARG A 190 7.92 -11.54 -1.02
C ARG A 190 9.18 -11.70 -0.18
N PHE A 191 9.12 -11.23 1.06
CA PHE A 191 10.09 -11.52 2.10
C PHE A 191 9.64 -12.74 2.91
N SER A 192 10.57 -13.45 3.54
CA SER A 192 10.24 -14.50 4.52
C SER A 192 9.50 -13.91 5.71
N LEU A 193 8.50 -14.64 6.24
CA LEU A 193 7.74 -14.21 7.42
C LEU A 193 8.65 -13.95 8.63
N SER A 194 9.62 -14.83 8.85
CA SER A 194 10.66 -14.71 9.87
C SER A 194 12.04 -14.47 9.24
N ALA A 195 12.93 -13.82 10.00
CA ALA A 195 14.37 -13.88 9.77
C ALA A 195 14.94 -15.01 10.63
N VAL A 196 16.12 -15.54 10.28
CA VAL A 196 16.74 -16.64 11.03
C VAL A 196 18.21 -16.35 11.32
N VAL A 197 18.73 -16.82 12.46
CA VAL A 197 20.14 -16.69 12.84
C VAL A 197 20.75 -18.08 12.96
N CYS A 198 21.80 -18.35 12.18
CA CYS A 198 22.66 -19.51 12.38
C CYS A 198 24.14 -19.16 12.16
N GLU A 199 25.02 -19.98 12.73
CA GLU A 199 26.45 -20.00 12.47
C GLU A 199 26.74 -20.76 11.16
N ARG A 200 27.42 -20.13 10.20
CA ARG A 200 27.77 -20.72 8.91
C ARG A 200 29.26 -20.47 8.65
N GLY A 201 30.06 -21.54 8.55
CA GLY A 201 31.51 -21.41 8.41
C GLY A 201 32.21 -20.79 9.61
N GLY A 202 31.69 -21.03 10.84
CA GLY A 202 32.23 -20.47 12.08
C GLY A 202 31.88 -19.00 12.35
N VAL A 203 30.98 -18.40 11.54
CA VAL A 203 30.56 -17.01 11.68
C VAL A 203 29.05 -16.94 11.80
N ARG A 204 28.53 -16.16 12.77
CA ARG A 204 27.09 -16.00 12.99
C ARG A 204 26.50 -15.02 12.00
N CYS A 205 25.43 -15.44 11.33
CA CYS A 205 24.79 -14.69 10.27
C CYS A 205 23.28 -14.60 10.52
N LEU A 206 22.75 -13.39 10.48
CA LEU A 206 21.30 -13.15 10.36
C LEU A 206 20.91 -13.26 8.88
N MET A 207 19.92 -14.09 8.57
CA MET A 207 19.50 -14.40 7.22
C MET A 207 18.05 -13.98 6.97
N VAL A 208 17.82 -13.36 5.81
CA VAL A 208 16.50 -12.95 5.31
C VAL A 208 16.34 -13.48 3.89
N ARG A 209 15.23 -14.16 3.61
CA ARG A 209 14.95 -14.71 2.29
C ARG A 209 13.99 -13.83 1.51
N VAL A 210 14.27 -13.63 0.23
CA VAL A 210 13.53 -12.73 -0.66
C VAL A 210 13.26 -13.44 -1.99
N ALA A 211 12.04 -13.35 -2.51
CA ALA A 211 11.67 -13.89 -3.82
C ALA A 211 10.87 -12.90 -4.66
N ASN A 212 11.09 -12.95 -5.97
CA ASN A 212 10.27 -12.28 -6.98
C ASN A 212 9.18 -13.26 -7.45
N MET A 213 7.92 -12.99 -7.12
CA MET A 213 6.77 -13.84 -7.44
C MET A 213 6.32 -13.73 -8.92
N ARG A 214 7.12 -13.12 -9.81
CA ARG A 214 6.75 -12.81 -11.19
C ARG A 214 7.92 -12.99 -12.16
N ASN A 215 7.65 -13.64 -13.30
CA ASN A 215 8.66 -14.04 -14.30
C ASN A 215 9.54 -12.90 -14.86
N SER A 216 8.99 -11.69 -15.01
CA SER A 216 9.73 -10.50 -15.45
C SER A 216 10.82 -10.11 -14.43
N LEU A 217 12.01 -9.75 -14.91
CA LEU A 217 13.19 -9.66 -14.06
C LEU A 217 13.29 -8.36 -13.25
N LEU A 218 14.07 -8.43 -12.18
CA LEU A 218 14.54 -7.29 -11.39
C LEU A 218 16.07 -7.27 -11.48
N ILE A 219 16.60 -6.12 -11.87
CA ILE A 219 18.03 -5.84 -12.06
C ILE A 219 18.47 -4.90 -10.93
N GLN A 220 19.77 -4.84 -10.61
CA GLN A 220 20.30 -3.93 -9.58
C GLN A 220 19.62 -4.11 -8.20
N CYS A 221 19.32 -5.35 -7.85
CA CYS A 221 18.70 -5.69 -6.58
C CYS A 221 19.68 -5.45 -5.42
N GLN A 222 19.34 -4.55 -4.51
CA GLN A 222 20.12 -4.23 -3.33
C GLN A 222 19.24 -4.37 -2.09
N LEU A 223 19.71 -5.15 -1.12
CA LEU A 223 19.05 -5.29 0.18
C LEU A 223 19.78 -4.42 1.20
N SER A 224 19.03 -3.59 1.92
CA SER A 224 19.56 -2.73 2.98
C SER A 224 18.70 -2.84 4.22
N GLY A 225 19.32 -3.05 5.38
CA GLY A 225 18.66 -3.05 6.67
C GLY A 225 18.82 -1.74 7.41
N LYS A 226 17.87 -1.45 8.29
CA LYS A 226 17.95 -0.44 9.33
C LYS A 226 17.46 -1.04 10.63
N LEU A 227 18.31 -1.07 11.64
CA LEU A 227 17.88 -1.37 13.01
C LEU A 227 17.23 -0.12 13.59
N LEU A 228 15.99 -0.26 14.03
CA LEU A 228 15.25 0.74 14.79
C LEU A 228 15.30 0.33 16.26
N SER A 229 15.80 1.20 17.13
CA SER A 229 15.82 0.96 18.58
C SER A 229 15.68 2.27 19.36
N SER A 230 15.22 2.18 20.60
CA SER A 230 15.26 3.32 21.54
C SER A 230 16.70 3.51 22.04
N HIS A 231 17.22 4.73 21.97
CA HIS A 231 18.59 5.03 22.41
C HIS A 231 18.63 6.29 23.27
N VAL A 232 19.41 6.24 24.34
CA VAL A 232 19.71 7.40 25.20
C VAL A 232 21.17 7.75 25.03
N THR A 233 21.47 8.98 24.61
CA THR A 233 22.86 9.43 24.42
C THR A 233 23.55 9.65 25.78
N GLN A 234 24.89 9.80 25.78
CA GLN A 234 25.65 10.02 27.02
C GLN A 234 25.32 11.37 27.66
N GLU A 235 24.85 12.33 26.86
CA GLU A 235 24.36 13.65 27.22
C GLU A 235 22.92 13.61 27.77
N GLY A 236 22.28 12.43 27.78
CA GLY A 236 20.92 12.21 28.32
C GLY A 236 19.79 12.44 27.32
N GLU A 237 20.08 12.71 26.05
CA GLU A 237 19.05 12.87 25.01
C GLU A 237 18.40 11.52 24.71
N LYS A 238 17.06 11.44 24.84
CA LYS A 238 16.29 10.21 24.60
C LYS A 238 15.68 10.23 23.20
N SER A 239 16.27 9.49 22.26
CA SER A 239 15.67 9.26 20.95
C SER A 239 14.79 8.01 20.97
N LEU A 240 13.50 8.19 20.67
CA LEU A 240 12.53 7.09 20.64
C LEU A 240 12.76 6.11 19.48
N VAL A 241 13.40 6.56 18.39
CA VAL A 241 13.70 5.75 17.20
C VAL A 241 15.06 6.17 16.63
N HIS A 242 16.13 5.61 17.18
CA HIS A 242 17.45 5.67 16.56
C HIS A 242 17.51 4.70 15.37
N GLN A 243 18.20 5.08 14.29
CA GLN A 243 18.32 4.28 13.07
C GLN A 243 19.79 3.95 12.79
N THR A 244 20.17 2.68 12.93
CA THR A 244 21.52 2.20 12.57
C THR A 244 21.47 1.37 11.31
N ALA A 245 22.42 1.55 10.38
CA ALA A 245 22.48 0.77 9.15
C ALA A 245 22.86 -0.70 9.43
N VAL A 246 22.30 -1.61 8.65
CA VAL A 246 22.58 -3.06 8.70
C VAL A 246 22.80 -3.55 7.28
N ASP A 247 24.05 -3.81 6.91
CA ASP A 247 24.43 -4.16 5.54
C ASP A 247 24.22 -5.66 5.28
N PHE A 248 23.47 -5.98 4.22
CA PHE A 248 23.22 -7.34 3.78
C PHE A 248 24.07 -7.70 2.56
N GLN A 249 24.62 -8.90 2.59
CA GLN A 249 25.49 -9.48 1.58
C GLN A 249 24.87 -10.74 0.96
N LEU A 250 25.48 -11.24 -0.10
CA LEU A 250 25.08 -12.43 -0.85
C LEU A 250 26.33 -13.26 -1.18
N ASP A 251 26.19 -14.59 -1.25
CA ASP A 251 27.33 -15.52 -1.36
C ASP A 251 28.19 -15.27 -2.62
N SER A 252 27.62 -14.67 -3.67
CA SER A 252 28.37 -14.21 -4.85
C SER A 252 28.90 -12.79 -4.65
N SER A 253 30.23 -12.68 -4.54
CA SER A 253 30.94 -11.42 -4.46
C SER A 253 30.89 -10.63 -5.79
N GLY A 254 30.15 -9.53 -5.81
CA GLY A 254 30.48 -8.37 -6.66
C GLY A 254 29.35 -7.77 -7.48
N GLU A 255 28.44 -8.57 -8.05
CA GLU A 255 27.44 -8.05 -9.00
C GLU A 255 25.99 -8.40 -8.65
N CYS A 256 25.08 -7.56 -9.17
CA CYS A 256 23.72 -7.40 -8.70
C CYS A 256 22.90 -8.71 -8.74
N PRO A 257 22.31 -9.19 -7.62
CA PRO A 257 21.57 -10.43 -7.60
C PRO A 257 20.45 -10.52 -8.64
N PHE A 258 20.50 -11.59 -9.42
CA PHE A 258 19.45 -11.97 -10.36
C PHE A 258 18.31 -12.67 -9.61
N LEU A 259 17.30 -11.90 -9.16
CA LEU A 259 16.11 -12.40 -8.47
C LEU A 259 15.13 -13.13 -9.42
N LEU A 260 15.62 -14.20 -10.07
CA LEU A 260 14.81 -15.20 -10.77
C LEU A 260 14.34 -16.31 -9.81
N LEU A 261 15.17 -16.64 -8.81
CA LEU A 261 14.91 -17.63 -7.78
C LEU A 261 14.85 -16.97 -6.40
N PRO A 262 14.28 -17.62 -5.37
CA PRO A 262 14.41 -17.16 -3.99
C PRO A 262 15.88 -17.08 -3.57
N LEU A 263 16.33 -15.89 -3.19
CA LEU A 263 17.68 -15.64 -2.68
C LEU A 263 17.64 -15.43 -1.17
N THR A 264 18.69 -15.88 -0.48
CA THR A 264 18.86 -15.66 0.95
C THR A 264 20.02 -14.70 1.13
N PHE A 265 19.74 -13.52 1.67
CA PHE A 265 20.72 -12.50 2.00
C PHE A 265 21.14 -12.69 3.46
N TYR A 266 22.42 -12.46 3.76
CA TYR A 266 22.95 -12.57 5.12
C TYR A 266 23.57 -11.25 5.58
N HIS A 267 23.42 -10.96 6.87
CA HIS A 267 24.18 -9.95 7.59
C HIS A 267 25.08 -10.66 8.59
N VAL A 268 26.38 -10.40 8.49
CA VAL A 268 27.39 -10.98 9.38
C VAL A 268 27.34 -10.25 10.74
N LEU A 269 27.20 -11.01 11.81
CA LEU A 269 27.19 -10.49 13.19
C LEU A 269 28.63 -10.31 13.70
N ASP A 270 29.38 -9.41 13.06
CA ASP A 270 30.77 -9.09 13.41
C ASP A 270 30.88 -8.05 14.53
N GLU A 271 32.12 -7.65 14.84
CA GLU A 271 32.43 -6.61 15.83
C GLU A 271 31.84 -5.22 15.51
N ARG A 272 31.48 -4.97 14.24
CA ARG A 272 30.92 -3.69 13.74
C ARG A 272 29.40 -3.72 13.63
N SER A 273 28.80 -4.90 13.65
CA SER A 273 27.35 -5.09 13.59
C SER A 273 26.64 -4.45 14.78
N PRO A 274 25.58 -3.65 14.57
CA PRO A 274 24.74 -3.14 15.66
C PRO A 274 23.90 -4.25 16.33
N LEU A 275 23.90 -5.46 15.76
CA LEU A 275 23.18 -6.63 16.26
C LEU A 275 24.09 -7.59 17.06
N ARG A 276 25.39 -7.24 17.24
CA ARG A 276 26.39 -8.09 17.92
C ARG A 276 25.99 -8.54 19.33
N SER A 277 25.33 -7.68 20.10
CA SER A 277 24.91 -7.95 21.49
C SER A 277 23.68 -8.86 21.61
N LEU A 278 23.12 -9.31 20.49
CA LEU A 278 22.01 -10.24 20.48
C LEU A 278 22.49 -11.67 20.75
N THR A 279 21.76 -12.34 21.63
CA THR A 279 21.89 -13.77 21.95
C THR A 279 20.49 -14.37 21.98
N ALA A 280 20.37 -15.69 21.89
CA ALA A 280 19.09 -16.40 21.96
C ALA A 280 18.24 -16.00 23.20
N GLU A 281 18.89 -15.78 24.34
CA GLU A 281 18.25 -15.45 25.62
C GLU A 281 17.91 -13.95 25.79
N ASN A 282 18.66 -13.08 25.12
CA ASN A 282 18.48 -11.63 25.17
C ASN A 282 17.47 -11.15 24.13
N LEU A 283 17.44 -11.76 22.95
CA LEU A 283 16.63 -11.36 21.81
C LEU A 283 15.14 -11.13 22.15
N PRO A 284 14.42 -11.98 22.91
CA PRO A 284 13.02 -11.74 23.25
C PRO A 284 12.78 -10.57 24.22
N LYS A 285 13.84 -10.04 24.86
CA LYS A 285 13.78 -8.97 25.86
C LYS A 285 14.19 -7.60 25.29
N GLN A 286 14.68 -7.56 24.05
CA GLN A 286 15.15 -6.33 23.40
C GLN A 286 13.99 -5.59 22.73
N ASP A 287 13.94 -4.27 22.88
CA ASP A 287 13.01 -3.39 22.15
C ASP A 287 13.68 -2.92 20.84
N LEU A 288 13.55 -3.73 19.79
CA LEU A 288 14.11 -3.45 18.47
C LEU A 288 13.16 -3.85 17.33
N GLU A 289 13.24 -3.15 16.22
CA GLU A 289 12.58 -3.49 14.96
C GLU A 289 13.60 -3.42 13.82
N LEU A 290 13.86 -4.53 13.15
CA LEU A 290 14.73 -4.56 11.98
C LEU A 290 13.91 -4.30 10.72
N LEU A 291 13.99 -3.07 10.20
CA LEU A 291 13.44 -2.69 8.91
C LEU A 291 14.35 -3.20 7.79
N VAL A 292 13.82 -4.03 6.89
CA VAL A 292 14.53 -4.54 5.71
C VAL A 292 13.91 -3.96 4.45
N THR A 293 14.74 -3.39 3.58
CA THR A 293 14.34 -2.74 2.34
C THR A 293 15.06 -3.38 1.15
N LEU A 294 14.31 -3.87 0.18
CA LEU A 294 14.84 -4.25 -1.13
C LEU A 294 14.56 -3.13 -2.13
N ASN A 295 15.62 -2.55 -2.69
CA ASN A 295 15.58 -1.71 -3.87
C ASN A 295 15.91 -2.58 -5.10
N GLY A 296 15.25 -2.33 -6.23
CA GLY A 296 15.61 -2.96 -7.50
C GLY A 296 14.97 -2.27 -8.71
N THR A 297 15.61 -2.35 -9.86
CA THR A 297 15.19 -1.72 -11.11
C THR A 297 14.44 -2.74 -11.96
N MET A 298 13.24 -2.42 -12.47
CA MET A 298 12.54 -3.34 -13.37
C MET A 298 13.10 -3.27 -14.79
N GLU A 299 13.45 -4.42 -15.34
CA GLU A 299 13.93 -4.58 -16.71
C GLU A 299 13.04 -3.86 -17.76
N SER A 300 11.73 -4.07 -17.70
CA SER A 300 10.81 -3.65 -18.77
C SER A 300 10.48 -2.14 -18.81
N THR A 301 10.93 -1.35 -17.82
CA THR A 301 10.59 0.08 -17.70
C THR A 301 11.73 0.96 -17.18
N ALA A 302 12.87 0.36 -16.78
CA ALA A 302 13.97 1.01 -16.06
C ALA A 302 13.58 1.77 -14.78
N ALA A 303 12.32 1.66 -14.31
CA ALA A 303 11.87 2.35 -13.12
C ALA A 303 12.25 1.57 -11.85
N THR A 304 12.68 2.31 -10.83
CA THR A 304 13.06 1.78 -9.52
C THR A 304 11.83 1.37 -8.72
N CYS A 305 11.92 0.21 -8.09
CA CYS A 305 10.91 -0.37 -7.22
C CYS A 305 11.54 -0.60 -5.84
N GLN A 306 10.84 -0.17 -4.79
CA GLN A 306 11.23 -0.41 -3.41
C GLN A 306 10.15 -1.25 -2.73
N SER A 307 10.55 -2.38 -2.14
CA SER A 307 9.70 -3.18 -1.25
C SER A 307 10.34 -3.25 0.14
N ARG A 308 9.51 -3.34 1.18
CA ARG A 308 9.94 -3.20 2.59
C ARG A 308 9.20 -4.19 3.47
N THR A 309 9.84 -4.65 4.52
CA THR A 309 9.22 -5.42 5.61
C THR A 309 9.94 -5.10 6.92
N SER A 310 9.36 -5.49 8.05
CA SER A 310 10.02 -5.40 9.36
C SER A 310 10.12 -6.78 10.02
N TYR A 311 11.11 -6.94 10.90
CA TYR A 311 11.22 -8.08 11.81
C TYR A 311 11.26 -7.56 13.25
N LEU A 312 10.27 -7.95 14.02
CA LEU A 312 10.27 -7.80 15.49
C LEU A 312 11.14 -8.91 16.11
N PRO A 313 11.55 -8.80 17.39
CA PRO A 313 12.51 -9.75 17.98
C PRO A 313 11.96 -11.17 18.02
N GLN A 314 10.65 -11.31 18.29
CA GLN A 314 9.90 -12.58 18.24
C GLN A 314 9.77 -13.21 16.85
N GLU A 315 10.15 -12.50 15.78
CA GLU A 315 10.12 -12.96 14.38
C GLU A 315 11.54 -13.22 13.85
N ILE A 316 12.55 -13.18 14.72
CA ILE A 316 13.93 -13.54 14.44
C ILE A 316 14.19 -14.87 15.17
N LEU A 317 14.36 -15.96 14.41
CA LEU A 317 14.47 -17.32 14.95
C LEU A 317 15.94 -17.72 15.11
N TRP A 318 16.37 -17.96 16.35
CA TRP A 318 17.75 -18.34 16.66
C TRP A 318 18.00 -19.85 16.50
N GLY A 319 19.19 -20.22 16.01
CA GLY A 319 19.57 -21.63 15.81
C GLY A 319 18.83 -22.30 14.65
N CYS A 320 18.28 -21.51 13.73
CA CYS A 320 17.50 -21.98 12.59
C CYS A 320 18.14 -21.57 11.27
N GLU A 321 17.95 -22.41 10.26
CA GLU A 321 18.24 -22.12 8.86
C GLU A 321 16.97 -22.28 8.02
N PHE A 322 16.95 -21.66 6.84
CA PHE A 322 15.81 -21.82 5.94
C PHE A 322 15.89 -23.13 5.16
N ARG A 323 14.79 -23.88 5.08
CA ARG A 323 14.72 -25.11 4.28
C ARG A 323 15.01 -24.81 2.79
N PRO A 324 15.72 -25.69 2.05
CA PRO A 324 15.90 -25.54 0.61
C PRO A 324 14.56 -25.49 -0.14
N VAL A 325 14.42 -24.53 -1.07
CA VAL A 325 13.18 -24.28 -1.86
C VAL A 325 13.28 -24.86 -3.28
N LEU A 326 14.51 -25.08 -3.75
CA LEU A 326 14.81 -25.54 -5.09
C LEU A 326 14.80 -27.08 -5.12
N THR A 327 13.98 -27.64 -6.00
CA THR A 327 13.87 -29.09 -6.24
C THR A 327 14.06 -29.39 -7.72
N HIS A 328 14.70 -30.51 -8.02
CA HIS A 328 14.75 -31.03 -9.38
C HIS A 328 13.48 -31.83 -9.66
N THR A 329 12.74 -31.45 -10.70
CA THR A 329 11.66 -32.27 -11.25
C THR A 329 12.26 -33.48 -11.97
N ALA A 330 11.56 -34.62 -12.01
CA ALA A 330 11.95 -35.82 -12.74
C ALA A 330 12.27 -35.59 -14.24
N SER A 331 11.79 -34.49 -14.83
CA SER A 331 12.07 -34.04 -16.20
C SER A 331 13.32 -33.15 -16.33
N GLY A 332 14.17 -33.07 -15.30
CA GLY A 332 15.40 -32.28 -15.30
C GLY A 332 15.22 -30.76 -15.13
N ARG A 333 13.98 -30.26 -15.08
CA ARG A 333 13.71 -28.84 -14.81
C ARG A 333 13.83 -28.50 -13.32
N LEU A 334 14.42 -27.35 -13.02
CA LEU A 334 14.45 -26.80 -11.68
C LEU A 334 13.08 -26.18 -11.35
N THR A 335 12.49 -26.58 -10.23
CA THR A 335 11.23 -26.07 -9.71
C THR A 335 11.42 -25.46 -8.33
N THR A 336 10.66 -24.41 -8.03
CA THR A 336 10.68 -23.72 -6.72
C THR A 336 9.37 -24.02 -6.01
N ASP A 337 9.41 -24.79 -4.92
CA ASP A 337 8.22 -25.03 -4.09
C ASP A 337 8.03 -23.90 -3.07
N PHE A 338 7.19 -22.92 -3.41
CA PHE A 338 6.85 -21.83 -2.51
C PHE A 338 6.14 -22.28 -1.22
N SER A 339 5.62 -23.53 -1.11
CA SER A 339 5.14 -24.06 0.17
C SER A 339 6.24 -24.22 1.21
N CYS A 340 7.51 -24.28 0.77
CA CYS A 340 8.69 -24.37 1.61
C CYS A 340 9.45 -23.04 1.75
N PHE A 341 8.96 -21.96 1.15
CA PHE A 341 9.64 -20.65 1.16
C PHE A 341 9.87 -20.11 2.58
N ASP A 342 8.81 -20.11 3.41
CA ASP A 342 8.81 -19.65 4.81
C ASP A 342 9.20 -20.76 5.81
N LYS A 343 9.42 -22.00 5.37
CA LYS A 343 9.75 -23.12 6.27
C LYS A 343 11.20 -23.05 6.71
N VAL A 344 11.40 -23.15 8.02
CA VAL A 344 12.72 -23.21 8.68
C VAL A 344 12.97 -24.60 9.23
N GLN A 345 14.24 -24.93 9.48
CA GLN A 345 14.69 -26.13 10.17
C GLN A 345 15.72 -25.75 11.23
N ALA A 346 15.91 -26.59 12.24
CA ALA A 346 17.01 -26.43 13.18
C ALA A 346 18.33 -26.54 12.42
N CYS A 347 19.30 -25.70 12.75
CA CYS A 347 20.56 -25.65 12.03
C CYS A 347 21.42 -26.88 12.37
N SER A 348 22.06 -27.46 11.35
CA SER A 348 22.77 -28.74 11.46
C SER A 348 23.99 -28.67 12.39
N ASP A 349 24.62 -27.50 12.49
CA ASP A 349 25.81 -27.26 13.32
C ASP A 349 25.43 -26.70 14.70
N LEU A 350 24.83 -27.56 15.54
CA LEU A 350 24.62 -27.25 16.97
C LEU A 350 25.57 -28.11 17.84
N PRO A 351 26.83 -27.68 18.07
CA PRO A 351 27.77 -28.40 18.92
C PRO A 351 27.48 -28.21 20.42
N MET A 352 26.21 -28.22 20.84
CA MET A 352 25.78 -27.99 22.24
C MET A 352 24.49 -28.73 22.64
N ILE A 353 24.56 -30.06 22.73
CA ILE A 353 23.87 -30.84 23.79
C ILE A 353 24.78 -31.99 24.30
N HIS A 354 25.62 -32.61 23.46
CA HIS A 354 26.42 -33.78 23.86
C HIS A 354 27.55 -33.50 24.87
N SER A 355 28.16 -32.30 24.83
CA SER A 355 29.35 -31.95 25.61
C SER A 355 29.10 -31.84 27.12
N ASN A 356 27.92 -31.38 27.55
CA ASN A 356 27.57 -31.30 28.97
C ASN A 356 27.31 -32.68 29.58
N THR A 357 26.72 -33.61 28.82
CA THR A 357 26.42 -34.96 29.31
C THR A 357 27.69 -35.76 29.57
N GLU A 358 28.64 -35.75 28.63
CA GLU A 358 29.95 -36.42 28.81
C GLU A 358 30.77 -35.78 29.93
N LYS A 359 30.75 -34.44 30.04
CA LYS A 359 31.48 -33.75 31.11
C LYS A 359 30.88 -34.01 32.49
N LEU A 360 29.55 -34.08 32.61
CA LEU A 360 28.88 -34.48 33.86
C LEU A 360 29.15 -35.95 34.21
N GLN A 361 29.18 -36.86 33.22
CA GLN A 361 29.53 -38.26 33.43
C GLN A 361 30.98 -38.43 33.92
N LEU A 362 31.94 -37.73 33.31
CA LEU A 362 33.34 -37.72 33.75
C LEU A 362 33.51 -37.09 35.14
N GLU A 363 32.76 -36.04 35.49
CA GLU A 363 32.75 -35.45 36.83
C GLU A 363 32.06 -36.35 37.88
N GLU A 364 31.20 -37.30 37.48
CA GLU A 364 30.60 -38.32 38.34
C GLU A 364 31.45 -39.61 38.46
N GLU A 365 32.28 -39.94 37.46
CA GLU A 365 33.27 -41.02 37.55
C GLU A 365 34.46 -40.58 38.41
N TYR A 366 35.01 -39.38 38.19
CA TYR A 366 36.12 -38.85 39.00
C TYR A 366 35.75 -38.58 40.48
N ARG A 367 34.45 -38.57 40.81
CA ARG A 367 33.93 -38.48 42.19
C ARG A 367 33.63 -39.84 42.82
N ARG A 368 33.87 -40.94 42.09
CA ARG A 368 33.69 -42.33 42.52
C ARG A 368 35.00 -43.11 42.69
N GLU A 369 36.12 -42.55 42.21
CA GLU A 369 37.49 -42.93 42.59
C GLU A 369 37.94 -42.17 43.85
#